data_AF-A0A498PQR4-F1
#
_entry.id   AF-A0A498PQR4-F1
#
_cell.length_a   1.000
_cell.length_b   1.000
_cell.length_c   1.000
_cell.angle_alpha   90.00
_cell.angle_beta   90.00
_cell.angle_gamma   90.00
#
_symmetry.space_group_name_H-M   'P 1'
#
loop_
_entity.id
_entity.type
_entity.pdbx_description
1 polymer ?
#
loop_
_entity_poly.entity_id
_entity_poly.type
_entity_poly.pdbx_seq_one_letter_code
_entity_poly.pdbx_strand_id
1 'polypeptide(L)'
;MITDGIVECREALAFPGDPHTAVVLRRIRALDRPARMRVALDVRAGFGTAPMSQLRCADEVWTGRSGPHRFRWTGAGDATRGGDGPLQAVIEVVPGRDHDLVLELSDQELPTAAARPNDAWRGTESAWAAAVPTISGSLADADAQTAYAVLRGMTSSGGGMVAAATMSLPERAEQGRNYDYRYRWIRDQCYAGQAVAAAGAHPLIDDAVGFVSERVLADGPGLKPAYCITGDLVPEKQDLDLPGYPGGMVKTGNG
;
A
#
# COMPACT_ATOMS: atom_id res chain seq x y z
N MET A 1 -21.67 -26.87 -10.17
CA MET A 1 -22.34 -26.50 -8.91
C MET A 1 -21.34 -25.77 -8.04
N ILE A 2 -21.50 -24.45 -7.87
CA ILE A 2 -20.68 -23.65 -6.96
C ILE A 2 -21.39 -23.77 -5.61
N THR A 3 -20.83 -24.55 -4.70
CA THR A 3 -21.43 -24.80 -3.38
C THR A 3 -21.20 -23.60 -2.48
N ASP A 4 -22.28 -23.05 -1.93
CA ASP A 4 -22.37 -21.95 -0.94
C ASP A 4 -21.38 -22.12 0.23
N GLY A 5 -20.15 -21.66 0.08
CA GLY A 5 -19.15 -21.64 1.15
C GLY A 5 -18.76 -20.21 1.45
N ILE A 6 -18.71 -19.84 2.73
CA ILE A 6 -18.20 -18.54 3.16
C ILE A 6 -16.67 -18.61 3.22
N VAL A 7 -16.01 -17.70 2.52
CA VAL A 7 -14.56 -17.51 2.56
C VAL A 7 -14.26 -16.15 3.16
N GLU A 8 -13.35 -16.10 4.12
CA GLU A 8 -12.75 -14.88 4.62
C GLU A 8 -11.42 -14.64 3.91
N CYS A 9 -11.23 -13.43 3.40
CA CYS A 9 -9.95 -12.96 2.86
C CYS A 9 -9.47 -11.78 3.72
N ARG A 10 -8.31 -11.93 4.35
CA ARG A 10 -7.60 -10.85 5.04
C ARG A 10 -6.46 -10.38 4.16
N GLU A 11 -6.25 -9.07 4.10
CA GLU A 11 -5.18 -8.47 3.29
C GLU A 11 -4.44 -7.40 4.08
N ALA A 12 -3.14 -7.31 3.86
CA ALA A 12 -2.30 -6.27 4.44
C ALA A 12 -1.10 -5.98 3.54
N LEU A 13 -0.67 -4.72 3.53
CA LEU A 13 0.73 -4.41 3.23
C LEU A 13 1.52 -4.62 4.53
N ALA A 14 2.63 -5.36 4.47
CA ALA A 14 3.43 -5.63 5.65
C ALA A 14 3.92 -4.33 6.30
N PHE A 15 3.88 -4.29 7.63
CA PHE A 15 4.27 -3.12 8.42
C PHE A 15 5.22 -3.55 9.57
N PRO A 16 6.29 -2.80 9.90
CA PRO A 16 6.76 -1.58 9.22
C PRO A 16 7.17 -1.86 7.77
N GLY A 17 6.92 -0.88 6.89
CA GLY A 17 7.28 -0.98 5.48
C GLY A 17 8.78 -0.78 5.26
N ASP A 18 9.30 -1.29 4.14
CA ASP A 18 10.66 -1.05 3.66
C ASP A 18 10.63 -0.09 2.45
N PRO A 19 11.53 0.90 2.35
CA PRO A 19 11.53 1.86 1.23
C PRO A 19 11.71 1.24 -0.15
N HIS A 20 12.37 0.08 -0.22
CA HIS A 20 12.72 -0.61 -1.46
C HIS A 20 11.87 -1.85 -1.71
N THR A 21 11.16 -2.36 -0.70
CA THR A 21 10.43 -3.62 -0.76
C THR A 21 9.03 -3.50 -0.18
N ALA A 22 8.03 -3.71 -1.04
CA ALA A 22 6.64 -3.89 -0.62
C ALA A 22 6.32 -5.38 -0.50
N VAL A 23 5.70 -5.78 0.62
CA VAL A 23 5.22 -7.15 0.83
C VAL A 23 3.72 -7.14 1.01
N VAL A 24 2.99 -7.67 0.04
CA VAL A 24 1.53 -7.82 0.07
C VAL A 24 1.19 -9.20 0.60
N LEU A 25 0.42 -9.22 1.68
CA LEU A 25 -0.07 -10.42 2.35
C LEU A 25 -1.55 -10.60 2.02
N ARG A 26 -1.95 -11.80 1.60
CA ARG A 26 -3.35 -12.21 1.51
C ARG A 26 -3.52 -13.57 2.18
N ARG A 27 -4.38 -13.65 3.19
CA ARG A 27 -4.73 -14.88 3.89
C ARG A 27 -6.16 -15.24 3.60
N ILE A 28 -6.37 -16.47 3.13
CA ILE A 28 -7.67 -16.99 2.70
C ILE A 28 -8.05 -18.14 3.62
N ARG A 29 -9.28 -18.10 4.14
CA ARG A 29 -9.84 -19.10 5.04
C ARG A 29 -11.23 -19.50 4.59
N ALA A 30 -11.46 -20.80 4.42
CA ALA A 30 -12.81 -21.32 4.38
C ALA A 30 -13.38 -21.34 5.80
N LEU A 31 -14.57 -20.78 6.02
CA LEU A 31 -15.17 -20.71 7.36
C LEU A 31 -16.08 -21.91 7.67
N ASP A 32 -16.71 -22.50 6.65
CA ASP A 32 -17.70 -23.58 6.82
C ASP A 32 -17.30 -24.86 6.07
N ARG A 33 -17.12 -24.75 4.74
CA ARG A 33 -16.85 -25.89 3.85
C ARG A 33 -15.68 -25.61 2.92
N PRO A 34 -15.00 -26.65 2.40
CA PRO A 34 -13.97 -26.47 1.39
C PRO A 34 -14.45 -25.62 0.22
N ALA A 35 -13.61 -24.69 -0.23
CA ALA A 35 -13.90 -23.83 -1.37
C ALA A 35 -12.75 -23.92 -2.38
N ARG A 36 -13.10 -23.90 -3.66
CA ARG A 36 -12.14 -23.81 -4.77
C ARG A 36 -12.16 -22.40 -5.30
N MET A 37 -11.00 -21.76 -5.30
CA MET A 37 -10.85 -20.37 -5.74
C MET A 37 -9.87 -20.28 -6.89
N ARG A 38 -10.23 -19.49 -7.90
CA ARG A 38 -9.29 -19.12 -8.96
C ARG A 38 -8.60 -17.82 -8.56
N VAL A 39 -7.28 -17.84 -8.53
CA VAL A 39 -6.44 -16.69 -8.22
C VAL A 39 -5.63 -16.34 -9.45
N ALA A 40 -5.48 -15.04 -9.72
CA ALA A 40 -4.62 -14.55 -10.78
C ALA A 40 -3.68 -13.47 -10.25
N LEU A 41 -2.43 -13.51 -10.66
CA LEU A 41 -1.43 -12.47 -10.42
C LEU A 41 -1.01 -11.85 -11.76
N ASP A 42 -1.15 -10.52 -11.87
CA ASP A 42 -0.70 -9.75 -13.03
C ASP A 42 0.07 -8.50 -12.58
N VAL A 43 1.37 -8.64 -12.33
CA VAL A 43 2.21 -7.51 -11.90
C VAL A 43 2.50 -6.59 -13.09
N ARG A 44 2.07 -5.32 -12.98
CA ARG A 44 2.20 -4.32 -14.04
C ARG A 44 2.77 -3.00 -13.53
N ALA A 45 4.07 -2.79 -13.73
CA ALA A 45 4.74 -1.54 -13.40
C ALA A 45 4.43 -0.44 -14.44
N GLY A 46 4.75 0.81 -14.08
CA GLY A 46 4.61 1.97 -14.96
C GLY A 46 3.18 2.15 -15.45
N PHE A 47 2.19 2.00 -14.56
CA PHE A 47 0.77 2.19 -14.89
C PHE A 47 0.27 1.25 -16.01
N GLY A 48 0.67 -0.02 -15.99
CA GLY A 48 0.21 -1.00 -17.00
C GLY A 48 1.19 -1.23 -18.16
N THR A 49 2.15 -0.33 -18.37
CA THR A 49 3.02 -0.34 -19.56
C THR A 49 4.07 -1.44 -19.55
N ALA A 50 4.47 -1.94 -18.38
CA ALA A 50 5.46 -2.99 -18.25
C ALA A 50 4.81 -4.34 -17.85
N PRO A 51 4.67 -5.30 -18.77
CA PRO A 51 4.17 -6.64 -18.44
C PRO A 51 5.17 -7.42 -17.58
N MET A 52 4.70 -8.52 -17.00
CA MET A 52 5.58 -9.50 -16.37
C MET A 52 6.51 -10.16 -17.39
N SER A 53 7.79 -10.26 -17.03
CA SER A 53 8.85 -10.88 -17.83
C SER A 53 9.79 -11.70 -16.95
N GLN A 54 10.68 -12.48 -17.57
CA GLN A 54 11.68 -13.31 -16.87
C GLN A 54 11.10 -14.24 -15.80
N LEU A 55 9.91 -14.78 -16.06
CA LEU A 55 9.19 -15.62 -15.12
C LEU A 55 9.91 -16.96 -14.92
N ARG A 56 10.06 -17.36 -13.67
CA ARG A 56 10.61 -18.67 -13.27
C ARG A 56 9.83 -19.19 -12.07
N CYS A 57 9.58 -20.49 -12.05
CA CYS A 57 9.07 -21.19 -10.87
C CYS A 57 10.11 -22.23 -10.43
N ALA A 58 10.52 -22.17 -9.17
CA ALA A 58 11.39 -23.15 -8.54
C ALA A 58 10.91 -23.33 -7.10
N ASP A 59 10.83 -24.59 -6.63
CA ASP A 59 10.40 -24.93 -5.27
C ASP A 59 9.09 -24.24 -4.85
N GLU A 60 8.08 -24.26 -5.74
CA GLU A 60 6.77 -23.62 -5.56
C GLU A 60 6.78 -22.08 -5.42
N VAL A 61 7.93 -21.45 -5.70
CA VAL A 61 8.10 -20.00 -5.65
C VAL A 61 8.19 -19.43 -7.06
N TRP A 62 7.27 -18.54 -7.40
CA TRP A 62 7.32 -17.77 -8.62
C TRP A 62 8.20 -16.53 -8.44
N THR A 63 9.07 -16.27 -9.41
CA THR A 63 9.87 -15.03 -9.49
C THR A 63 9.76 -14.43 -10.87
N GLY A 64 9.96 -13.12 -10.97
CA GLY A 64 9.92 -12.42 -12.25
C GLY A 64 10.26 -10.95 -12.13
N ARG A 65 10.04 -10.23 -13.23
CA ARG A 65 10.24 -8.78 -13.32
C ARG A 65 9.05 -8.08 -13.94
N SER A 66 8.84 -6.83 -13.57
CA SER A 66 7.94 -5.91 -14.25
C SER A 66 8.57 -4.52 -14.22
N GLY A 67 9.01 -4.03 -15.39
CA GLY A 67 9.78 -2.79 -15.49
C GLY A 67 11.08 -2.86 -14.67
N PRO A 68 11.38 -1.84 -13.84
CA PRO A 68 12.57 -1.87 -12.98
C PRO A 68 12.43 -2.85 -11.82
N HIS A 69 11.22 -3.29 -11.50
CA HIS A 69 10.96 -4.06 -10.28
C HIS A 69 11.12 -5.57 -10.49
N ARG A 70 11.55 -6.21 -9.42
CA ARG A 70 11.56 -7.67 -9.24
C ARG A 70 10.36 -8.04 -8.40
N PHE A 71 9.85 -9.25 -8.61
CA PHE A 71 8.84 -9.80 -7.74
C PHE A 71 9.11 -11.25 -7.40
N ARG A 72 8.61 -11.65 -6.23
CA ARG A 72 8.52 -13.04 -5.77
C ARG A 72 7.11 -13.30 -5.25
N TRP A 73 6.52 -14.42 -5.63
CA TRP A 73 5.18 -14.81 -5.24
C TRP A 73 5.16 -16.25 -4.71
N THR A 74 4.62 -16.42 -3.51
CA THR A 74 4.50 -17.72 -2.84
C THR A 74 3.05 -18.03 -2.50
N GLY A 75 2.75 -19.31 -2.23
CA GLY A 75 1.40 -19.79 -1.94
C GLY A 75 0.57 -20.18 -3.17
N ALA A 76 1.19 -20.16 -4.36
CA ALA A 76 0.56 -20.54 -5.62
C ALA A 76 1.57 -21.22 -6.57
N GLY A 77 2.32 -22.20 -6.06
CA GLY A 77 3.37 -22.90 -6.83
C GLY A 77 2.85 -23.54 -8.11
N ASP A 78 1.66 -24.13 -8.06
CA ASP A 78 0.96 -24.74 -9.19
C ASP A 78 0.34 -23.74 -10.18
N ALA A 79 0.61 -22.43 -10.02
CA ALA A 79 0.15 -21.46 -10.99
C ALA A 79 0.73 -21.75 -12.39
N THR A 80 -0.06 -21.47 -13.41
CA THR A 80 0.33 -21.60 -14.81
C THR A 80 0.16 -20.28 -15.52
N ARG A 81 0.92 -20.07 -16.60
CA ARG A 81 0.77 -18.88 -17.45
C ARG A 81 0.18 -19.27 -18.80
N GLY A 82 -0.91 -18.61 -19.19
CA GLY A 82 -1.43 -18.66 -20.56
C GLY A 82 -0.86 -17.51 -21.38
N GLY A 83 0.09 -17.78 -22.28
CA GLY A 83 0.71 -16.77 -23.15
C GLY A 83 1.38 -15.64 -22.36
N ASP A 84 1.18 -14.39 -22.77
CA ASP A 84 1.67 -13.19 -22.06
C ASP A 84 0.76 -12.73 -20.91
N GLY A 85 -0.27 -13.52 -20.59
CA GLY A 85 -1.27 -13.22 -19.57
C GLY A 85 -0.78 -13.38 -18.12
N PRO A 86 -1.71 -13.27 -17.16
CA PRO A 86 -1.42 -13.44 -15.73
C PRO A 86 -0.98 -14.87 -15.40
N LEU A 87 -0.30 -15.00 -14.25
CA LEU A 87 -0.17 -16.29 -13.59
C LEU A 87 -1.53 -16.66 -12.98
N GLN A 88 -2.01 -17.88 -13.20
CA GLN A 88 -3.30 -18.35 -12.73
C GLN A 88 -3.16 -19.65 -11.96
N ALA A 89 -3.78 -19.73 -10.79
CA ALA A 89 -3.87 -20.94 -9.99
C ALA A 89 -5.32 -21.22 -9.60
N VAL A 90 -5.63 -22.49 -9.38
CA VAL A 90 -6.84 -22.89 -8.64
C VAL A 90 -6.37 -23.43 -7.31
N ILE A 91 -6.72 -22.74 -6.24
CA ILE A 91 -6.41 -23.15 -4.87
C ILE A 91 -7.63 -23.81 -4.25
N GLU A 92 -7.39 -24.84 -3.44
CA GLU A 92 -8.40 -25.44 -2.58
C GLU A 92 -8.14 -24.98 -1.14
N VAL A 93 -9.11 -24.29 -0.57
CA VAL A 93 -9.06 -23.81 0.82
C VAL A 93 -10.01 -24.62 1.67
N VAL A 94 -9.51 -25.16 2.77
CA VAL A 94 -10.26 -26.04 3.67
C VAL A 94 -10.43 -25.40 5.04
N PRO A 95 -11.58 -25.59 5.72
CA PRO A 95 -11.79 -25.05 7.06
C PRO A 95 -10.71 -25.46 8.05
N GLY A 96 -10.32 -24.53 8.92
CA GLY A 96 -9.27 -24.74 9.93
C GLY A 96 -7.83 -24.67 9.41
N ARG A 97 -7.61 -24.35 8.13
CA ARG A 97 -6.28 -24.07 7.57
C ARG A 97 -6.25 -22.71 6.88
N ASP A 98 -5.14 -22.01 7.06
CA ASP A 98 -4.85 -20.77 6.39
C ASP A 98 -4.18 -21.05 5.05
N HIS A 99 -4.67 -20.44 3.97
CA HIS A 99 -3.98 -20.39 2.69
C HIS A 99 -3.44 -18.98 2.49
N ASP A 100 -2.12 -18.83 2.60
CA ASP A 100 -1.45 -17.54 2.42
C ASP A 100 -0.90 -17.40 1.01
N LEU A 101 -1.12 -16.22 0.43
CA LEU A 101 -0.46 -15.72 -0.77
C LEU A 101 0.40 -14.54 -0.34
N VAL A 102 1.70 -14.58 -0.67
CA VAL A 102 2.63 -13.50 -0.34
C VAL A 102 3.31 -13.01 -1.61
N LEU A 103 3.15 -11.73 -1.92
CA LEU A 103 3.78 -11.07 -3.05
C LEU A 103 4.80 -10.04 -2.54
N GLU A 104 6.06 -10.27 -2.82
CA GLU A 104 7.16 -9.35 -2.56
C GLU A 104 7.49 -8.61 -3.86
N LEU A 105 7.58 -7.28 -3.80
CA LEU A 105 7.90 -6.38 -4.92
C LEU A 105 9.07 -5.51 -4.50
N SER A 106 10.15 -5.47 -5.28
CA SER A 106 11.32 -4.65 -4.94
C SER A 106 11.96 -3.98 -6.15
N ASP A 107 12.51 -2.78 -5.96
CA ASP A 107 13.42 -2.13 -6.92
C ASP A 107 14.89 -2.59 -6.75
N GLN A 108 15.19 -3.35 -5.68
CA GLN A 108 16.48 -3.96 -5.39
C GLN A 108 16.44 -5.48 -5.59
N GLU A 109 17.57 -6.15 -5.37
CA GLU A 109 17.62 -7.62 -5.31
C GLU A 109 16.87 -8.12 -4.06
N LEU A 110 16.01 -9.13 -4.24
CA LEU A 110 15.24 -9.69 -3.13
C LEU A 110 16.15 -10.55 -2.24
N PRO A 111 15.93 -10.58 -0.91
CA PRO A 111 16.63 -11.50 -0.02
C PRO A 111 16.49 -12.95 -0.47
N THR A 112 17.51 -13.78 -0.25
CA THR A 112 17.49 -15.20 -0.67
C THR A 112 16.28 -15.96 -0.10
N ALA A 113 15.95 -15.74 1.17
CA ALA A 113 14.81 -16.37 1.80
C ALA A 113 13.51 -15.60 1.49
N ALA A 114 12.45 -16.34 1.17
CA ALA A 114 11.10 -15.80 1.04
C ALA A 114 10.51 -15.37 2.38
N ALA A 115 9.67 -14.34 2.36
CA ALA A 115 8.92 -13.95 3.54
C ALA A 115 8.04 -15.12 4.03
N ARG A 116 8.20 -15.50 5.29
CA ARG A 116 7.38 -16.55 5.92
C ARG A 116 6.01 -15.94 6.28
N PRO A 117 4.88 -16.45 5.76
CA PRO A 117 3.59 -15.77 5.91
C PRO A 117 3.18 -15.52 7.35
N ASN A 118 3.31 -16.53 8.21
CA ASN A 118 2.96 -16.41 9.63
C ASN A 118 3.82 -15.38 10.38
N ASP A 119 5.09 -15.23 10.01
CA ASP A 119 5.95 -14.23 10.63
C ASP A 119 5.60 -12.83 10.13
N ALA A 120 5.35 -12.68 8.83
CA ALA A 120 4.96 -11.42 8.24
C ALA A 120 3.62 -10.90 8.80
N TRP A 121 2.62 -11.78 8.97
CA TRP A 121 1.36 -11.44 9.61
C TRP A 121 1.55 -11.03 11.08
N ARG A 122 2.23 -11.85 11.89
CA ARG A 122 2.48 -11.52 13.31
C ARG A 122 3.28 -10.23 13.47
N GLY A 123 4.29 -10.03 12.63
CA GLY A 123 5.10 -8.81 12.62
C GLY A 123 4.26 -7.58 12.30
N THR A 124 3.42 -7.68 11.27
CA THR A 124 2.48 -6.61 10.86
C THR A 124 1.49 -6.27 11.96
N GLU A 125 0.82 -7.26 12.53
CA GLU A 125 -0.16 -7.06 13.62
C GLU A 125 0.51 -6.46 14.87
N SER A 126 1.68 -6.97 15.26
CA SER A 126 2.42 -6.48 16.42
C SER A 126 2.90 -5.03 16.22
N ALA A 127 3.39 -4.72 15.02
CA ALA A 127 3.87 -3.38 14.68
C ALA A 127 2.72 -2.36 14.67
N TRP A 128 1.55 -2.71 14.13
CA TRP A 128 0.38 -1.85 14.18
C TRP A 128 -0.13 -1.64 15.60
N ALA A 129 -0.19 -2.70 16.41
CA ALA A 129 -0.58 -2.59 17.82
C ALA A 129 0.39 -1.70 18.63
N ALA A 130 1.68 -1.69 18.29
CA ALA A 130 2.67 -0.81 18.91
C ALA A 130 2.61 0.64 18.39
N ALA A 131 2.30 0.83 17.11
CA ALA A 131 2.32 2.14 16.46
C ALA A 131 1.06 2.98 16.72
N VAL A 132 -0.08 2.33 16.98
CA VAL A 132 -1.36 3.00 17.22
C VAL A 132 -1.66 3.02 18.71
N PRO A 133 -1.62 4.20 19.37
CA PRO A 133 -1.93 4.29 20.80
C PRO A 133 -3.41 4.02 21.04
N THR A 134 -3.72 3.57 22.26
CA THR A 134 -5.10 3.64 22.75
C THR A 134 -5.44 5.13 22.95
N ILE A 135 -6.49 5.59 22.30
CA ILE A 135 -7.01 6.94 22.50
C ILE A 135 -8.21 6.84 23.43
N SER A 136 -8.23 7.67 24.47
CA SER A 136 -9.29 7.66 25.48
C SER A 136 -9.62 9.07 25.94
N GLY A 137 -10.85 9.30 26.37
CA GLY A 137 -11.27 10.60 26.91
C GLY A 137 -11.73 11.61 25.86
N SER A 138 -11.98 11.16 24.63
CA SER A 138 -12.69 11.90 23.60
C SER A 138 -14.17 11.48 23.55
N LEU A 139 -14.98 12.20 22.78
CA LEU A 139 -16.38 11.80 22.53
C LEU A 139 -16.51 10.55 21.64
N ALA A 140 -15.42 10.14 20.98
CA ALA A 140 -15.43 9.10 19.96
C ALA A 140 -14.07 8.39 19.90
N ASP A 141 -13.70 7.72 21.00
CA ASP A 141 -12.37 7.12 21.19
C ASP A 141 -11.98 6.14 20.08
N ALA A 142 -12.92 5.28 19.67
CA ALA A 142 -12.71 4.33 18.58
C ALA A 142 -12.48 5.02 17.22
N ASP A 143 -13.21 6.11 16.95
CA ASP A 143 -13.07 6.85 15.70
C ASP A 143 -11.75 7.64 15.68
N ALA A 144 -11.37 8.23 16.82
CA ALA A 144 -10.10 8.91 16.97
C ALA A 144 -8.91 7.95 16.80
N GLN A 145 -8.97 6.76 17.42
CA GLN A 145 -7.95 5.73 17.26
C GLN A 145 -7.87 5.24 15.81
N THR A 146 -9.02 5.07 15.14
CA THR A 146 -9.09 4.74 13.72
C THR A 146 -8.45 5.83 12.85
N ALA A 147 -8.79 7.09 13.10
CA ALA A 147 -8.20 8.23 12.40
C ALA A 147 -6.68 8.29 12.59
N TYR A 148 -6.19 8.05 13.82
CA TYR A 148 -4.75 7.96 14.09
C TYR A 148 -4.10 6.83 13.28
N ALA A 149 -4.70 5.65 13.22
CA ALA A 149 -4.18 4.53 12.43
C ALA A 149 -4.09 4.89 10.94
N VAL A 150 -5.10 5.58 10.41
CA VAL A 150 -5.10 6.09 9.02
C VAL A 150 -3.98 7.10 8.80
N LEU A 151 -3.81 8.09 9.69
CA LEU A 151 -2.70 9.05 9.62
C LEU A 151 -1.35 8.32 9.66
N ARG A 152 -1.17 7.37 10.59
CA ARG A 152 0.06 6.57 10.69
C ARG A 152 0.36 5.79 9.42
N GLY A 153 -0.66 5.21 8.79
CA GLY A 153 -0.52 4.47 7.53
C GLY A 153 -0.13 5.33 6.33
N MET A 154 -0.38 6.64 6.39
CA MET A 154 0.01 7.61 5.36
C MET A 154 1.35 8.29 5.65
N THR A 155 1.92 8.11 6.85
CA THR A 155 3.20 8.69 7.27
C THR A 155 4.38 7.84 6.83
N SER A 156 5.34 8.48 6.15
CA SER A 156 6.56 7.80 5.71
C SER A 156 7.51 7.50 6.88
N SER A 157 8.45 6.58 6.69
CA SER A 157 9.50 6.31 7.69
C SER A 157 10.44 7.49 7.94
N GLY A 158 10.57 8.40 6.96
CA GLY A 158 11.32 9.67 7.10
C GLY A 158 10.46 10.82 7.63
N GLY A 159 9.30 10.55 8.21
CA GLY A 159 8.36 11.57 8.68
C GLY A 159 7.55 12.22 7.56
N GLY A 160 6.55 12.99 7.97
CA GLY A 160 5.56 13.59 7.08
C GLY A 160 4.64 12.58 6.37
N MET A 161 3.35 12.89 6.35
CA MET A 161 2.33 12.09 5.68
C MET A 161 2.03 12.57 4.27
N VAL A 162 1.71 11.64 3.38
CA VAL A 162 1.06 11.99 2.12
C VAL A 162 -0.37 12.48 2.38
N ALA A 163 -0.91 13.33 1.50
CA ALA A 163 -2.29 13.80 1.63
C ALA A 163 -3.29 12.63 1.58
N ALA A 164 -3.06 11.66 0.69
CA ALA A 164 -3.75 10.38 0.66
C ALA A 164 -2.96 9.34 -0.15
N ALA A 165 -3.17 8.05 0.14
CA ALA A 165 -2.62 6.93 -0.64
C ALA A 165 -3.37 6.69 -1.97
N THR A 166 -3.81 7.77 -2.62
CA THR A 166 -4.64 7.74 -3.83
C THR A 166 -4.17 8.77 -4.85
N MET A 167 -4.53 8.57 -6.11
CA MET A 167 -4.38 9.58 -7.16
C MET A 167 -5.62 9.61 -8.03
N SER A 168 -5.87 10.74 -8.69
CA SER A 168 -6.88 10.88 -9.74
C SER A 168 -8.34 10.67 -9.32
N LEU A 169 -8.63 10.63 -8.02
CA LEU A 169 -10.01 10.66 -7.55
C LEU A 169 -10.56 12.09 -7.70
N PRO A 170 -11.73 12.28 -8.35
CA PRO A 170 -12.26 13.62 -8.54
C PRO A 170 -12.75 14.21 -7.22
N GLU A 171 -12.34 15.44 -6.92
CA GLU A 171 -12.93 16.21 -5.80
C GLU A 171 -14.44 16.43 -6.04
N ARG A 172 -14.80 16.62 -7.32
CA ARG A 172 -16.17 16.65 -7.84
C ARG A 172 -16.16 16.04 -9.24
N ALA A 173 -17.05 15.08 -9.50
CA ALA A 173 -17.17 14.46 -10.82
C ALA A 173 -17.35 15.52 -11.91
N GLU A 174 -16.72 15.32 -13.07
CA GLU A 174 -16.81 16.18 -14.26
C GLU A 174 -16.29 17.62 -14.10
N GLN A 175 -15.67 17.98 -12.97
CA GLN A 175 -15.10 19.32 -12.75
C GLN A 175 -13.61 19.44 -13.07
N GLY A 176 -12.97 18.37 -13.56
CA GLY A 176 -11.57 18.39 -14.01
C GLY A 176 -10.51 18.57 -12.92
N ARG A 177 -10.90 18.60 -11.64
CA ARG A 177 -10.02 18.74 -10.48
C ARG A 177 -9.63 17.36 -9.94
N ASN A 178 -8.67 16.75 -10.63
CA ASN A 178 -8.06 15.48 -10.27
C ASN A 178 -6.60 15.75 -9.94
N TYR A 179 -6.20 15.38 -8.72
CA TYR A 179 -4.84 15.55 -8.22
C TYR A 179 -4.23 14.20 -7.86
N ASP A 180 -2.91 14.16 -7.85
CA ASP A 180 -2.15 13.09 -7.23
C ASP A 180 -1.93 13.43 -5.75
N TYR A 181 -2.56 12.68 -4.85
CA TYR A 181 -2.54 12.98 -3.41
C TYR A 181 -1.37 12.30 -2.68
N ARG A 182 -0.49 11.59 -3.40
CA ARG A 182 0.63 10.83 -2.83
C ARG A 182 1.84 11.70 -2.44
N TYR A 183 1.64 13.00 -2.27
CA TYR A 183 2.66 13.97 -1.90
C TYR A 183 2.43 14.51 -0.49
N ARG A 184 3.51 14.95 0.15
CA ARG A 184 3.51 15.55 1.49
C ARG A 184 3.25 17.04 1.38
N TRP A 185 2.03 17.46 1.71
CA TRP A 185 1.62 18.87 1.71
C TRP A 185 1.90 19.51 3.07
N ILE A 186 2.49 20.71 3.08
CA ILE A 186 2.78 21.48 4.30
C ILE A 186 1.49 21.73 5.10
N ARG A 187 0.42 22.15 4.41
CA ARG A 187 -0.90 22.39 5.02
C ARG A 187 -1.44 21.14 5.72
N ASP A 188 -1.33 19.99 5.08
CA ASP A 188 -1.90 18.75 5.57
C ASP A 188 -1.11 18.25 6.80
N GLN A 189 0.21 18.50 6.84
CA GLN A 189 1.01 18.27 8.06
C GLN A 189 0.53 19.15 9.22
N CYS A 190 0.23 20.43 8.96
CA CYS A 190 -0.27 21.33 10.00
C CYS A 190 -1.61 20.85 10.58
N TYR A 191 -2.55 20.41 9.73
CA TYR A 191 -3.83 19.89 10.21
C TYR A 191 -3.70 18.54 10.94
N ALA A 192 -2.91 17.61 10.41
CA ALA A 192 -2.66 16.34 11.06
C ALA A 192 -1.96 16.53 12.41
N GLY A 193 -0.94 17.39 12.45
CA GLY A 193 -0.23 17.75 13.69
C GLY A 193 -1.15 18.36 14.73
N GLN A 194 -2.03 19.31 14.35
CA GLN A 194 -3.02 19.89 15.26
C GLN A 194 -4.02 18.84 15.77
N ALA A 195 -4.52 17.97 14.89
CA ALA A 195 -5.47 16.92 15.25
C ALA A 195 -4.85 15.90 16.23
N VAL A 196 -3.63 15.45 15.95
CA VAL A 196 -2.89 14.54 16.83
C VAL A 196 -2.59 15.22 18.17
N ALA A 197 -2.14 16.47 18.16
CA ALA A 197 -1.88 17.25 19.38
C ALA A 197 -3.12 17.35 20.29
N ALA A 198 -4.31 17.48 19.69
CA ALA A 198 -5.56 17.52 20.43
C ALA A 198 -5.91 16.17 21.09
N ALA A 199 -5.47 15.05 20.51
CA ALA A 199 -5.64 13.71 21.08
C ALA A 199 -4.55 13.35 22.11
N GLY A 200 -3.38 13.99 22.04
CA GLY A 200 -2.27 13.81 22.97
C GLY A 200 -0.90 14.04 22.33
N ALA A 201 0.15 14.03 23.16
CA ALA A 201 1.53 14.11 22.67
C ALA A 201 2.00 12.74 22.12
N HIS A 202 1.58 12.42 20.91
CA HIS A 202 1.92 11.17 20.23
C HIS A 202 2.95 11.39 19.11
N PRO A 203 3.76 10.37 18.74
CA PRO A 203 4.89 10.52 17.80
C PRO A 203 4.56 11.18 16.45
N LEU A 204 3.32 11.06 15.96
CA LEU A 204 2.91 11.69 14.70
C LEU A 204 2.99 13.23 14.72
N ILE A 205 2.93 13.87 15.90
CA ILE A 205 3.14 15.32 15.98
C ILE A 205 4.59 15.68 15.64
N ASP A 206 5.55 14.88 16.11
CA ASP A 206 6.97 15.09 15.87
C ASP A 206 7.30 14.81 14.40
N ASP A 207 6.69 13.79 13.80
CA ASP A 207 6.82 13.50 12.36
C ASP A 207 6.33 14.68 11.49
N ALA A 208 5.21 15.30 11.86
CA ALA A 208 4.63 16.43 11.13
C ALA A 208 5.45 17.71 11.31
N VAL A 209 5.83 18.05 12.55
CA VAL A 209 6.65 19.23 12.86
C VAL A 209 8.04 19.09 12.27
N GLY A 210 8.67 17.93 12.42
CA GLY A 210 10.01 17.64 11.89
C GLY A 210 10.08 17.88 10.38
N PHE A 211 9.16 17.30 9.62
CA PHE A 211 9.11 17.52 8.17
C PHE A 211 8.95 19.01 7.81
N VAL A 212 8.00 19.73 8.44
CA VAL A 212 7.77 21.15 8.13
C VAL A 212 9.00 21.99 8.50
N SER A 213 9.59 21.76 9.67
CA SER A 213 10.80 22.46 10.11
C SER A 213 11.97 22.21 9.16
N GLU A 214 12.19 20.96 8.74
CA GLU A 214 13.22 20.63 7.75
C GLU A 214 13.01 21.37 6.43
N ARG A 215 11.79 21.41 5.89
CA ARG A 215 11.50 22.14 4.64
C ARG A 215 11.70 23.65 4.79
N VAL A 216 11.28 24.24 5.91
CA VAL A 216 11.49 25.67 6.17
C VAL A 216 12.98 26.02 6.26
N LEU A 217 13.78 25.18 6.93
CA LEU A 217 15.22 25.39 7.06
C LEU A 217 15.96 25.20 5.73
N ALA A 218 15.56 24.21 4.93
CA ALA A 218 16.17 23.93 3.63
C ALA A 218 15.82 24.98 2.57
N ASP A 219 14.54 25.37 2.49
CA ASP A 219 14.04 26.14 1.33
C ASP A 219 13.76 27.62 1.65
N GLY A 220 13.57 27.98 2.93
CA GLY A 220 13.34 29.35 3.37
C GLY A 220 12.22 30.05 2.56
N PRO A 221 12.47 31.23 1.95
CA PRO A 221 11.49 31.90 1.10
C PRO A 221 11.06 31.11 -0.15
N GLY A 222 11.82 30.09 -0.55
CA GLY A 222 11.54 29.21 -1.68
C GLY A 222 10.64 28.02 -1.36
N LEU A 223 10.14 27.91 -0.12
CA LEU A 223 9.28 26.84 0.35
C LEU A 223 8.13 26.55 -0.63
N LYS A 224 7.92 25.27 -0.93
CA LYS A 224 6.87 24.79 -1.81
C LYS A 224 5.67 24.27 -1.01
N PRO A 225 4.46 24.28 -1.60
CA PRO A 225 3.27 23.77 -0.91
C PRO A 225 3.35 22.28 -0.60
N ALA A 226 4.04 21.50 -1.45
CA ALA A 226 4.11 20.05 -1.36
C ALA A 226 5.43 19.49 -1.89
N TYR A 227 5.77 18.28 -1.43
CA TYR A 227 7.00 17.57 -1.75
C TYR A 227 6.76 16.07 -1.93
N CYS A 228 7.64 15.40 -2.68
CA CYS A 228 7.70 13.95 -2.74
C CYS A 228 8.07 13.34 -1.37
N ILE A 229 7.83 12.04 -1.20
CA ILE A 229 8.22 11.29 0.02
C ILE A 229 9.74 11.31 0.24
N THR A 230 10.52 11.37 -0.84
CA THR A 230 11.99 11.55 -0.80
C THR A 230 12.41 12.98 -0.44
N GLY A 231 11.48 13.93 -0.49
CA GLY A 231 11.75 15.36 -0.22
C GLY A 231 11.97 16.20 -1.48
N ASP A 232 12.04 15.56 -2.64
CA ASP A 232 12.14 16.24 -3.93
C ASP A 232 10.89 17.07 -4.25
N LEU A 233 11.00 17.94 -5.26
CA LEU A 233 9.85 18.67 -5.78
C LEU A 233 8.81 17.71 -6.37
N VAL A 234 7.55 18.10 -6.27
CA VAL A 234 6.46 17.38 -6.94
C VAL A 234 6.67 17.45 -8.45
N PRO A 235 6.57 16.32 -9.17
CA PRO A 235 6.73 16.33 -10.61
C PRO A 235 5.59 17.08 -11.31
N GLU A 236 5.91 17.54 -12.51
CA GLU A 236 4.94 18.11 -13.45
C GLU A 236 3.78 17.14 -13.69
N LYS A 237 2.62 17.73 -13.95
CA LYS A 237 1.40 16.99 -14.21
C LYS A 237 1.50 16.22 -15.53
N GLN A 238 1.18 14.93 -15.48
CA GLN A 238 1.12 14.05 -16.65
C GLN A 238 -0.24 13.34 -16.69
N ASP A 239 -0.87 13.36 -17.86
CA ASP A 239 -2.10 12.63 -18.14
C ASP A 239 -1.78 11.17 -18.51
N LEU A 240 -2.57 10.24 -17.98
CA LEU A 240 -2.43 8.80 -18.19
C LEU A 240 -3.66 8.27 -18.92
N ASP A 241 -3.43 7.50 -19.98
CA ASP A 241 -4.49 6.82 -20.73
C ASP A 241 -4.91 5.53 -20.01
N LEU A 242 -5.59 5.70 -18.88
CA LEU A 242 -6.10 4.62 -18.05
C LEU A 242 -7.60 4.79 -17.82
N PRO A 243 -8.34 3.68 -17.62
CA PRO A 243 -9.73 3.77 -17.19
C PRO A 243 -9.78 4.44 -15.81
N GLY A 244 -10.27 5.67 -15.77
CA GLY A 244 -10.45 6.44 -14.54
C GLY A 244 -11.75 6.12 -13.80
N TYR A 245 -11.90 6.73 -12.64
CA TYR A 245 -13.21 6.80 -11.97
C TYR A 245 -14.23 7.48 -12.92
N PRO A 246 -15.49 7.04 -12.99
CA PRO A 246 -16.49 7.66 -13.87
C PRO A 246 -16.52 9.19 -13.76
N GLY A 247 -16.32 9.88 -14.88
CA GLY A 247 -16.26 11.35 -14.92
C GLY A 247 -14.93 11.97 -14.49
N GLY A 248 -13.87 11.18 -14.34
CA GLY A 248 -12.52 11.63 -14.00
C GLY A 248 -11.45 11.20 -15.02
N MET A 249 -10.47 12.07 -15.27
CA MET A 249 -9.26 11.75 -16.03
C MET A 249 -8.15 11.24 -15.09
N VAL A 250 -7.38 10.24 -15.51
CA VAL A 250 -6.25 9.71 -14.73
C VAL A 250 -5.00 10.55 -14.98
N LYS A 251 -4.34 10.97 -13.90
CA LYS A 251 -3.21 11.90 -13.88
C LYS A 251 -2.24 11.56 -12.75
N THR A 252 -0.97 11.89 -12.94
CA THR A 252 0.11 11.81 -11.93
C THR A 252 0.84 13.15 -11.87
N GLY A 253 1.45 13.49 -10.73
CA GLY A 253 2.05 14.82 -10.56
C GLY A 253 1.01 15.93 -10.37
N ASN A 254 1.47 17.08 -9.85
CA ASN A 254 0.59 18.24 -9.62
C ASN A 254 1.14 19.57 -10.15
N GLY A 255 2.40 19.64 -10.61
CA GLY A 255 3.02 20.91 -11.03
C GLY A 255 3.40 21.79 -9.86
#